data_AF-A0A968LSH1-F1
#
_entry.id   AF-A0A968LSH1-F1
#
_cell.length_a   1.000
_cell.length_b   1.000
_cell.length_c   1.000
_cell.angle_alpha   90.00
_cell.angle_beta   90.00
_cell.angle_gamma   90.00
#
_symmetry.space_group_name_H-M   'P 1'
#
loop_
_entity.id
_entity.type
_entity.pdbx_description
1 polymer ?
#
loop_
_entity_poly.entity_id
_entity_poly.type
_entity_poly.pdbx_seq_one_letter_code
_entity_poly.pdbx_strand_id
1 'polypeptide(L)'
;MTREEILLVEDDPYSELRFSGEALPPIAALADESQRPWVLYMSTLSKFVAPGFRLGWMIAPEGLVQPLTIVKQAADLHTSTLNQHIAAAYLETGRLEAALPRIRAAYGVKG
;
A
#
# COMPACT_ATOMS: atom_id res chain seq x y z
N MET A 1 -14.68 4.12 17.68
CA MET A 1 -15.43 5.27 17.11
C MET A 1 -14.47 6.45 16.90
N THR A 2 -14.14 6.81 15.66
CA THR A 2 -13.60 8.16 15.40
C THR A 2 -14.65 9.15 15.88
N ARG A 3 -14.23 10.21 16.56
CA ARG A 3 -15.16 11.14 17.23
C ARG A 3 -16.14 11.83 16.28
N GLU A 4 -15.91 11.68 14.98
CA GLU A 4 -16.68 12.18 13.85
C GLU A 4 -16.76 11.03 12.81
N GLU A 5 -17.89 10.87 12.12
CA GLU A 5 -18.16 9.88 11.06
C GLU A 5 -17.35 10.19 9.78
N ILE A 6 -16.03 10.24 9.92
CA ILE A 6 -15.08 10.61 8.88
C ILE A 6 -14.27 9.38 8.49
N LEU A 7 -14.22 9.10 7.19
CA LEU A 7 -13.33 8.08 6.65
C LEU A 7 -11.88 8.56 6.72
N LEU A 8 -11.05 7.85 7.48
CA LEU A 8 -9.60 8.03 7.45
C LEU A 8 -9.02 7.32 6.23
N VAL A 9 -8.30 8.07 5.40
CA VAL A 9 -7.55 7.53 4.26
C VAL A 9 -6.06 7.60 4.57
N GLU A 10 -5.43 6.44 4.76
CA GLU A 10 -4.01 6.28 5.00
C GLU A 10 -3.30 5.98 3.67
N ASP A 11 -2.60 6.98 3.11
CA ASP A 11 -1.72 6.82 1.95
C ASP A 11 -0.28 6.54 2.40
N ASP A 12 0.13 5.27 2.29
CA ASP A 12 1.40 4.78 2.80
C ASP A 12 2.30 4.19 1.69
N PRO A 13 2.92 5.03 0.86
CA PRO A 13 3.85 4.58 -0.18
C PRO A 13 5.29 4.38 0.33
N TYR A 14 5.58 4.68 1.61
CA TYR A 14 6.95 4.80 2.12
C TYR A 14 7.24 4.02 3.42
N SER A 15 6.28 3.38 4.09
CA SER A 15 6.55 2.60 5.31
C SER A 15 7.67 1.59 5.13
N GLU A 16 7.67 0.89 3.99
CA GLU A 16 8.73 -0.06 3.63
C GLU A 16 10.12 0.56 3.45
N LEU A 17 10.18 1.89 3.28
CA LEU A 17 11.41 2.65 3.06
C LEU A 17 11.93 3.34 4.31
N ARG A 18 11.29 3.14 5.47
CA ARG A 18 11.75 3.76 6.71
C ARG A 18 13.19 3.33 7.05
N PHE A 19 14.07 4.32 7.13
CA PHE A 19 15.51 4.12 7.31
C PHE A 19 16.03 4.55 8.69
N SER A 20 15.18 5.13 9.55
CA SER A 20 15.51 5.53 10.91
C SER A 20 14.36 5.30 11.89
N GLY A 21 14.71 5.05 13.16
CA GLY A 21 13.76 4.68 14.20
C GLY A 21 13.18 3.27 14.01
N GLU A 22 12.20 2.93 14.84
CA GLU A 22 11.52 1.62 14.79
C GLU A 22 10.40 1.60 13.77
N ALA A 23 10.19 0.50 13.06
CA ALA A 23 9.04 0.33 12.18
C ALA A 23 7.73 0.52 12.96
N LEU A 24 6.82 1.33 12.40
CA LEU A 24 5.51 1.57 13.02
C LEU A 24 4.45 0.75 12.27
N PRO A 25 3.50 0.14 12.97
CA PRO A 25 2.34 -0.46 12.31
C PRO A 25 1.52 0.66 11.62
N PRO A 26 0.91 0.37 10.46
CA PRO A 26 -0.02 1.31 9.82
C PRO A 26 -1.23 1.54 10.74
N ILE A 27 -1.87 2.70 10.62
CA ILE A 27 -3.06 3.06 11.40
C ILE A 27 -4.17 2.02 11.18
N ALA A 28 -4.30 1.51 9.97
CA ALA A 28 -5.22 0.41 9.66
C ALA A 28 -4.99 -0.86 10.51
N ALA A 29 -3.75 -1.15 10.91
CA ALA A 29 -3.43 -2.28 11.80
C ALA A 29 -3.72 -1.98 13.28
N LEU A 30 -3.85 -0.71 13.65
CA LEU A 30 -4.18 -0.25 15.01
C LEU A 30 -5.69 -0.11 15.23
N ALA A 31 -6.50 -0.13 14.17
CA ALA A 31 -7.94 0.04 14.23
C ALA A 31 -8.65 -1.16 14.92
N ASP A 32 -9.41 -0.86 15.96
CA ASP A 32 -10.32 -1.83 16.58
C ASP A 32 -11.52 -2.15 15.67
N GLU A 33 -12.33 -3.14 16.04
CA GLU A 33 -13.50 -3.56 15.24
C GLU A 33 -14.50 -2.43 14.96
N SER A 34 -14.65 -1.48 15.89
CA SER A 34 -15.53 -0.31 15.72
C SER A 34 -14.95 0.74 14.78
N GLN A 35 -13.64 0.74 14.58
CA GLN A 35 -12.90 1.70 13.76
C GLN A 35 -12.62 1.18 12.35
N ARG A 36 -12.48 -0.14 12.15
CA ARG A 36 -12.18 -0.76 10.84
C ARG A 36 -13.10 -0.30 9.70
N PRO A 37 -14.42 -0.09 9.89
CA PRO A 37 -15.29 0.42 8.83
C PRO A 37 -14.97 1.86 8.38
N TRP A 38 -14.11 2.57 9.10
CA TRP A 38 -13.77 3.98 8.89
C TRP A 38 -12.30 4.18 8.52
N VAL A 39 -11.54 3.13 8.25
CA VAL A 39 -10.13 3.22 7.84
C VAL A 39 -9.92 2.56 6.48
N LEU A 40 -9.37 3.30 5.54
CA LEU A 40 -8.93 2.82 4.23
C LEU A 40 -7.42 3.01 4.14
N TYR A 41 -6.70 1.92 3.89
CA TYR A 41 -5.26 1.94 3.66
C TYR A 41 -4.96 1.79 2.18
N MET A 42 -3.98 2.51 1.67
CA MET A 42 -3.46 2.34 0.32
C MET A 42 -1.93 2.37 0.29
N SER A 43 -1.35 1.62 -0.63
CA SER A 43 0.09 1.57 -0.83
C SER A 43 0.45 1.18 -2.26
N THR A 44 1.75 1.21 -2.58
CA THR A 44 2.26 1.05 -3.94
C THR A 44 3.66 0.46 -3.99
N LEU A 45 3.94 -0.29 -5.05
CA LEU A 45 5.29 -0.76 -5.39
C LEU A 45 6.18 0.32 -6.05
N SER A 46 5.64 1.51 -6.29
CA SER A 46 6.29 2.55 -7.09
C SER A 46 7.61 3.06 -6.50
N LYS A 47 7.77 2.99 -5.17
CA LYS A 47 8.89 3.62 -4.46
C LYS A 47 10.04 2.65 -4.16
N PHE A 48 9.77 1.35 -4.13
CA PHE A 48 10.75 0.34 -3.72
C PHE A 48 10.88 -0.85 -4.68
N VAL A 49 10.04 -0.94 -5.72
CA VAL A 49 10.22 -1.91 -6.82
C VAL A 49 10.50 -1.18 -8.12
N ALA A 50 9.50 -0.53 -8.70
CA ALA A 50 9.65 0.23 -9.93
C ALA A 50 8.42 1.15 -10.17
N PRO A 51 8.60 2.45 -10.43
CA PRO A 51 7.48 3.36 -10.72
C PRO A 51 6.75 2.98 -12.03
N GLY A 52 7.46 2.40 -13.00
CA GLY A 52 6.90 1.97 -14.28
C GLY A 52 5.93 0.80 -14.19
N PHE A 53 5.89 0.07 -13.08
CA PHE A 53 4.94 -1.02 -12.90
C PHE A 53 3.51 -0.51 -12.70
N ARG A 54 3.35 0.72 -12.18
CA ARG A 54 2.03 1.34 -11.90
C ARG A 54 1.12 0.43 -11.06
N LEU A 55 1.71 -0.26 -10.08
CA LEU A 55 1.02 -1.18 -9.18
C LEU A 55 0.83 -0.54 -7.80
N GLY A 56 -0.40 -0.56 -7.35
CA GLY A 56 -0.80 -0.22 -6.00
C GLY A 56 -2.00 -1.06 -5.58
N TRP A 57 -2.30 -1.03 -4.30
CA TRP A 57 -3.40 -1.77 -3.70
C TRP A 57 -4.05 -0.93 -2.61
N MET A 58 -5.24 -1.37 -2.21
CA MET A 58 -5.97 -0.79 -1.11
C MET A 58 -6.58 -1.87 -0.24
N ILE A 59 -6.67 -1.58 1.05
CA ILE A 59 -7.46 -2.32 2.02
C ILE A 59 -8.58 -1.36 2.42
N ALA A 60 -9.79 -1.65 1.97
CA ALA A 60 -10.95 -0.77 2.13
C ALA A 60 -12.03 -1.42 3.00
N PRO A 61 -12.86 -0.62 3.69
CA PRO A 61 -14.09 -1.09 4.32
C PRO A 61 -14.96 -1.87 3.33
N GLU A 62 -15.61 -2.94 3.80
CA GLU A 62 -16.40 -3.85 2.95
C GLU A 62 -17.42 -3.10 2.08
N GLY A 63 -18.13 -2.12 2.66
CA GLY A 63 -19.11 -1.29 1.94
C GLY A 63 -18.52 -0.39 0.86
N LEU A 64 -17.20 -0.17 0.83
CA LEU A 64 -16.52 0.64 -0.19
C LEU A 64 -15.89 -0.19 -1.31
N VAL A 65 -15.65 -1.49 -1.12
CA VAL A 65 -14.96 -2.34 -2.12
C VAL A 65 -15.67 -2.32 -3.48
N GLN A 66 -16.99 -2.52 -3.51
CA GLN A 66 -17.75 -2.53 -4.75
C GLN A 66 -17.81 -1.14 -5.42
N PRO A 67 -18.18 -0.04 -4.74
CA PRO A 67 -18.10 1.30 -5.33
C PRO A 67 -16.72 1.64 -5.91
N LEU A 68 -15.64 1.33 -5.18
CA LEU A 68 -14.28 1.57 -5.63
C LEU A 68 -13.92 0.74 -6.86
N THR A 69 -14.38 -0.52 -6.91
CA THR A 69 -14.20 -1.39 -8.08
C THR A 69 -14.89 -0.81 -9.31
N ILE A 70 -16.11 -0.28 -9.17
CA ILE A 70 -16.84 0.36 -10.27
C ILE A 70 -16.08 1.60 -10.77
N VAL A 71 -15.61 2.44 -9.85
CA VAL A 71 -14.80 3.63 -10.21
C VAL A 71 -13.51 3.22 -10.93
N LYS A 72 -12.80 2.18 -10.43
CA LYS A 72 -11.61 1.62 -11.08
C LYS A 72 -11.90 1.10 -12.48
N GLN A 73 -13.03 0.41 -12.66
CA GLN A 73 -13.43 -0.11 -13.97
C GLN A 73 -13.74 1.01 -14.95
N ALA A 74 -14.42 2.07 -14.50
CA ALA A 74 -14.73 3.24 -15.31
C ALA A 74 -13.49 4.07 -15.67
N ALA A 75 -12.48 4.12 -14.79
CA ALA A 75 -11.27 4.91 -15.00
C ALA A 75 -10.28 4.24 -15.97
N ASP A 76 -9.94 2.97 -15.73
CA ASP A 76 -8.86 2.29 -16.44
C ASP A 76 -9.07 0.76 -16.52
N LEU A 77 -10.31 0.29 -16.35
CA LEU A 77 -10.74 -1.13 -16.38
C LEU A 77 -10.05 -2.02 -15.34
N HIS A 78 -8.77 -2.29 -15.52
CA HIS A 78 -7.96 -3.13 -14.67
C HIS A 78 -6.49 -2.72 -14.75
N THR A 79 -5.72 -3.08 -13.73
CA THR A 79 -4.27 -2.90 -13.76
C THR A 79 -3.65 -3.91 -14.74
N SER A 80 -2.51 -3.59 -15.35
CA SER A 80 -1.82 -4.48 -16.30
C SER A 80 -1.67 -5.90 -15.74
N THR A 81 -2.29 -6.89 -16.38
CA THR A 81 -2.23 -8.30 -15.96
C THR A 81 -0.80 -8.83 -15.98
N LEU A 82 0.00 -8.45 -16.97
CA LEU A 82 1.40 -8.83 -17.05
C LEU A 82 2.21 -8.27 -15.87
N ASN A 83 2.02 -6.99 -15.53
CA ASN A 83 2.73 -6.37 -14.41
C ASN A 83 2.34 -7.04 -13.09
N GLN A 84 1.06 -7.37 -12.90
CA GLN A 84 0.59 -8.13 -11.74
C GLN A 84 1.30 -9.48 -11.61
N HIS A 85 1.42 -10.25 -12.70
CA HIS A 85 2.12 -11.55 -12.68
C HIS A 85 3.62 -11.40 -12.39
N ILE A 86 4.29 -10.43 -13.01
CA ILE A 86 5.71 -10.17 -12.77
C ILE A 86 5.94 -9.78 -11.30
N ALA A 87 5.10 -8.89 -10.76
CA ALA A 87 5.20 -8.47 -9.37
C ALA A 87 4.93 -9.63 -8.40
N ALA A 88 3.89 -10.44 -8.64
CA ALA A 88 3.60 -11.62 -7.83
C ALA A 88 4.80 -12.57 -7.80
N ALA A 89 5.33 -12.95 -8.97
CA ALA A 89 6.49 -13.82 -9.06
C ALA A 89 7.74 -13.22 -8.38
N TYR A 90 7.95 -11.90 -8.49
CA TYR A 90 9.05 -11.22 -7.79
C TYR A 90 8.90 -11.30 -6.27
N LEU A 91 7.70 -11.04 -5.74
CA LEU A 91 7.42 -11.08 -4.30
C LEU A 91 7.54 -12.51 -3.74
N GLU A 92 7.02 -13.51 -4.44
CA GLU A 92 7.09 -14.92 -4.05
C GLU A 92 8.52 -15.45 -3.91
N THR A 93 9.49 -14.83 -4.60
CA THR A 93 10.91 -15.24 -4.53
C THR A 93 11.66 -14.71 -3.31
N GLY A 94 11.05 -13.86 -2.46
CA GLY A 94 11.73 -13.23 -1.33
C GLY A 94 12.76 -12.16 -1.71
N ARG A 95 12.80 -11.78 -2.99
CA ARG A 95 13.80 -10.84 -3.54
C ARG A 95 13.58 -9.42 -3.05
N LEU A 96 12.34 -9.04 -2.71
CA LEU A 96 12.05 -7.73 -2.17
C LEU A 96 12.67 -7.58 -0.78
N GLU A 97 12.42 -8.54 0.10
CA GLU A 97 12.92 -8.61 1.47
C GLU A 97 14.45 -8.56 1.49
N ALA A 98 15.10 -9.31 0.60
CA ALA A 98 16.55 -9.27 0.43
C ALA A 98 17.07 -7.92 -0.08
N ALA A 99 16.29 -7.20 -0.89
CA ALA A 99 16.68 -5.90 -1.46
C ALA A 99 16.39 -4.71 -0.52
N LEU A 100 15.39 -4.81 0.36
CA LEU A 100 14.90 -3.71 1.20
C LEU A 100 16.01 -3.02 2.03
N PRO A 101 16.95 -3.72 2.69
CA PRO A 101 18.01 -3.06 3.45
C PRO A 101 18.86 -2.12 2.57
N ARG A 102 19.20 -2.57 1.36
CA ARG A 102 19.96 -1.78 0.39
C ARG A 102 19.17 -0.56 -0.09
N ILE A 103 17.86 -0.73 -0.32
CA ILE A 103 16.99 0.35 -0.75
C ILE A 103 16.84 1.38 0.38
N ARG A 104 16.54 0.96 1.62
CA ARG A 104 16.45 1.84 2.80
C ARG A 104 17.75 2.65 3.02
N ALA A 105 18.90 2.00 2.92
CA ALA A 105 20.20 2.68 3.01
C ALA A 105 20.37 3.77 1.94
N ALA A 106 19.97 3.49 0.69
CA ALA A 106 20.04 4.48 -0.38
C ALA A 106 19.13 5.70 -0.16
N TYR A 107 17.98 5.51 0.50
CA TYR A 107 17.10 6.62 0.89
C TYR A 107 17.66 7.41 2.07
N GLY A 108 18.27 6.75 3.06
CA GLY A 108 18.87 7.41 4.22
C GLY A 108 20.11 8.26 3.90
N VAL A 109 20.83 7.99 2.81
CA VAL A 109 21.96 8.82 2.35
C VAL A 109 21.51 10.13 1.71
N LYS A 110 20.26 10.19 1.22
CA LYS A 110 19.72 11.36 0.51
C LYS A 110 18.97 12.36 1.40
N GLY A 111 18.78 12.06 2.69
CA GLY A 111 18.12 12.94 3.66
C GLY A 111 19.11 13.54 4.64
#